data_AF-A0A9X6N854-F1
#
_entry.id   AF-A0A9X6N854-F1
#
_cell.length_a   1.000
_cell.length_b   1.000
_cell.length_c   1.000
_cell.angle_alpha   90.00
_cell.angle_beta   90.00
_cell.angle_gamma   90.00
#
_symmetry.space_group_name_H-M   'P 1'
#
loop_
_entity.id
_entity.type
_entity.pdbx_description
1 polymer ?
#
loop_
_entity_poly.entity_id
_entity_poly.type
_entity_poly.pdbx_seq_one_letter_code
_entity_poly.pdbx_strand_id
1 'polypeptide(L)' 'MHWYEIEAITYQNFQGSKSTLISTRYKRWLPTIAHSIYWFSIEKPKDYHKNLMIAWEEKRTNKNKRLL' A
#
# COMPACT_ATOMS: atom_id res chain seq x y z
N MET A 1 -10.42 3.49 2.38
CA MET A 1 -8.95 3.68 2.48
C MET A 1 -8.57 4.86 1.61
N HIS A 2 -8.10 5.95 2.20
CA HIS A 2 -7.60 7.09 1.42
C HIS A 2 -6.09 7.00 1.22
N TRP A 3 -5.59 7.46 0.06
CA TRP A 3 -4.17 7.39 -0.29
C TRP A 3 -3.24 8.07 0.73
N TYR A 4 -3.72 9.10 1.43
CA TYR A 4 -2.94 9.84 2.43
C TYR A 4 -2.83 9.12 3.77
N GLU A 5 -3.62 8.07 4.01
CA GLU A 5 -3.62 7.28 5.25
C GLU A 5 -2.67 6.09 5.16
N ILE A 6 -2.20 5.77 3.94
CA ILE A 6 -1.24 4.69 3.70
C ILE A 6 0.13 5.12 4.25
N GLU A 7 0.63 4.39 5.22
CA GLU A 7 1.98 4.56 5.77
C GLU A 7 3.02 3.80 4.94
N ALA A 8 2.68 2.58 4.52
CA ALA A 8 3.57 1.70 3.78
C ALA A 8 2.82 0.72 2.89
N ILE A 9 3.43 0.41 1.75
CA ILE A 9 3.07 -0.73 0.89
C ILE A 9 4.30 -1.62 0.79
N THR A 10 4.20 -2.87 1.21
CA THR A 10 5.33 -3.80 1.24
C THR A 10 4.99 -5.13 0.57
N TYR A 11 6.03 -5.82 0.10
CA TYR A 11 5.93 -7.24 -0.22
C TYR A 11 5.96 -8.05 1.07
N GLN A 12 5.09 -9.05 1.16
CA GLN A 12 5.06 -10.00 2.27
C GLN A 12 5.00 -11.43 1.73
N ASN A 13 5.66 -12.34 2.43
CA ASN A 13 5.49 -13.78 2.26
C ASN A 13 5.04 -14.33 3.62
N PHE A 14 3.78 -14.73 3.72
CA PHE A 14 3.20 -15.25 4.96
C PHE A 14 2.57 -16.62 4.68
N GLN A 15 2.97 -17.62 5.48
CA GLN A 15 2.49 -19.01 5.34
C GLN A 15 2.62 -19.56 3.91
N GLY A 16 3.71 -19.23 3.22
CA GLY A 16 3.98 -19.66 1.84
C GLY A 16 3.20 -18.90 0.76
N SER A 17 2.33 -17.97 1.15
CA SER A 17 1.56 -17.13 0.24
C SER A 17 2.21 -15.77 0.09
N LYS A 18 2.52 -15.40 -1.16
CA LYS A 18 2.98 -14.06 -1.51
C LYS A 18 1.81 -13.09 -1.48
N SER A 19 2.03 -11.91 -0.94
CA SER A 19 1.03 -10.85 -0.86
C SER A 19 1.67 -9.47 -0.94
N THR A 20 0.85 -8.49 -1.30
CA THR A 20 1.14 -7.08 -1.09
C THR A 20 0.42 -6.64 0.18
N LEU A 21 1.18 -6.18 1.17
CA LEU A 21 0.66 -5.67 2.44
C LEU A 21 0.53 -4.16 2.34
N ILE A 22 -0.64 -3.64 2.68
CA ILE A 22 -0.93 -2.21 2.74
C ILE A 22 -1.20 -1.86 4.20
N SER A 23 -0.32 -1.06 4.77
CA SER A 23 -0.42 -0.56 6.14
C SER A 23 -0.96 0.85 6.11
N THR A 24 -2.00 1.09 6.90
CA THR A 24 -2.66 2.38 7.03
C THR A 24 -2.70 2.83 8.47
N ARG A 25 -2.57 4.14 8.69
CA ARG A 25 -2.75 4.74 9.99
C ARG A 25 -3.44 6.10 9.85
N TYR A 26 -4.61 6.20 10.47
CA TYR A 26 -5.39 7.45 10.47
C TYR A 26 -4.82 8.49 11.45
N LYS A 27 -4.40 8.06 12.65
CA LYS A 27 -3.75 8.91 13.67
C LYS A 27 -2.62 8.16 14.33
N ARG A 28 -1.54 8.87 14.71
CA ARG A 28 -0.32 8.28 15.28
C ARG A 28 -0.54 7.40 16.52
N TRP A 29 -1.57 7.71 17.33
CA TRP A 29 -1.91 6.97 18.55
C TRP A 29 -2.84 5.78 18.32
N LEU A 30 -3.40 5.61 17.12
CA LEU A 30 -4.23 4.47 16.80
C LEU A 30 -3.36 3.31 16.29
N PRO A 31 -3.78 2.05 16.54
CA PRO A 31 -3.12 0.89 15.95
C PRO A 31 -3.01 1.03 14.43
N THR A 32 -1.92 0.53 13.86
CA THR A 32 -1.79 0.39 12.40
C THR A 32 -2.70 -0.74 11.93
N ILE A 33 -3.55 -0.43 10.95
CA ILE A 33 -4.40 -1.42 10.30
C ILE A 33 -3.66 -1.89 9.04
N ALA A 34 -3.52 -3.19 8.89
CA ALA A 34 -2.86 -3.79 7.73
C ALA A 34 -3.83 -4.67 6.93
N HIS A 35 -3.83 -4.50 5.61
CA HIS A 35 -4.62 -5.30 4.68
C HIS A 35 -3.69 -6.05 3.74
N SER A 36 -3.89 -7.35 3.58
CA SER A 36 -3.14 -8.19 2.65
C SER A 36 -3.92 -8.40 1.36
N ILE A 37 -3.22 -8.23 0.23
CA ILE A 37 -3.71 -8.59 -1.10
C ILE A 37 -2.87 -9.77 -1.57
N TYR A 38 -3.47 -10.96 -1.54
CA TYR A 38 -2.77 -12.18 -1.91
C TYR A 38 -2.54 -12.27 -3.43
N TRP A 39 -1.33 -12.66 -3.80
CA TRP A 39 -0.89 -12.70 -5.19
C TRP A 39 -1.52 -13.84 -6.00
N PHE A 40 -1.98 -14.91 -5.35
CA PHE A 40 -2.57 -16.05 -6.05
C PHE A 40 -3.86 -15.67 -6.81
N SER A 41 -4.54 -14.60 -6.39
CA SER A 41 -5.76 -14.09 -7.04
C SER A 41 -5.49 -13.04 -8.11
N ILE A 42 -4.23 -12.76 -8.44
CA ILE A 42 -3.83 -11.70 -9.37
C ILE A 42 -3.01 -12.31 -10.51
N GLU A 43 -3.39 -12.03 -11.74
CA GLU A 43 -2.75 -12.58 -12.94
C GLU A 43 -1.27 -12.17 -13.07
N LYS A 44 -0.96 -10.88 -12.84
CA LYS A 44 0.39 -10.32 -12.90
C LYS A 44 0.74 -9.63 -11.57
N PRO A 45 0.98 -10.38 -10.50
CA PRO A 45 1.01 -9.83 -9.15
C PRO A 45 2.23 -8.93 -8.88
N LYS A 46 3.36 -9.19 -9.54
CA LYS A 46 4.55 -8.32 -9.47
C LYS A 46 4.27 -6.96 -10.11
N ASP A 47 3.65 -6.95 -11.28
CA ASP A 47 3.29 -5.72 -11.99
C ASP A 47 2.23 -4.96 -11.21
N TYR A 48 1.24 -5.65 -10.66
CA TYR A 48 0.26 -5.07 -9.75
C TYR A 48 0.92 -4.34 -8.58
N HIS A 49 1.82 -5.01 -7.86
CA HIS A 49 2.52 -4.42 -6.72
C HIS A 49 3.32 -3.18 -7.15
N LYS A 50 4.09 -3.27 -8.24
CA LYS A 50 4.88 -2.16 -8.77
C LYS A 50 3.99 -0.97 -9.15
N ASN A 51 2.91 -1.21 -9.88
CA ASN A 51 1.97 -0.17 -10.32
C ASN A 51 1.26 0.47 -9.13
N LEU A 52 0.93 -0.32 -8.09
CA LEU A 52 0.35 0.20 -6.86
C LEU A 52 1.32 1.13 -6.11
N MET A 53 2.60 0.77 -6.01
CA MET A 53 3.60 1.65 -5.40
C MET A 53 3.77 2.96 -6.19
N ILE A 54 3.82 2.89 -7.53
CA ILE A 54 3.91 4.09 -8.39
C ILE A 54 2.69 5.00 -8.16
N ALA A 55 1.48 4.43 -8.21
CA ALA A 55 0.26 5.20 -8.01
C ALA A 55 0.20 5.85 -6.61
N TRP A 56 0.66 5.15 -5.58
CA TRP A 56 0.74 5.72 -4.24
C TRP A 56 1.71 6.91 -4.17
N GLU A 57 2.90 6.78 -4.74
CA GLU A 57 3.92 7.83 -4.75
C GLU A 57 3.46 9.08 -5.51
N GLU A 58 2.81 8.89 -6.66
CA GLU A 58 2.20 9.99 -7.43
C GLU A 58 1.15 10.74 -6.62
N LYS A 59 0.30 10.03 -5.87
CA LYS A 59 -0.72 10.65 -5.02
C LYS A 59 -0.11 11.38 -3.83
N ARG A 60 0.97 10.86 -3.23
CA ARG A 60 1.73 11.54 -2.16
C ARG A 60 2.36 12.84 -2.66
N THR A 61 3.03 12.80 -3.81
CA THR A 61 3.71 13.96 -4.37
C THR A 61 2.70 15.06 -4.77
N ASN A 62 1.57 14.69 -5.37
CA ASN A 62 0.52 15.65 -5.73
C ASN A 62 -0.12 16.33 -4.51
N LYS A 63 -0.22 15.65 -3.37
CA LYS A 63 -0.65 16.27 -2.12
C LYS A 63 0.36 17.31 -1.63
N ASN A 64 1.65 16.96 -1.60
CA ASN A 64 2.69 17.88 -1.16
C ASN A 64 2.77 19.14 -2.05
N LYS A 65 2.55 18.99 -3.36
CA LYS A 65 2.47 20.12 -4.31
C LYS A 65 1.24 21.03 -4.13
N ARG A 66 0.15 20.55 -3.51
CA ARG A 66 -1.06 21.34 -3.24
C ARG A 66 -1.03 22.07 -1.90
N LEU A 67 -0.06 21.72 -1.04
CA LEU A 67 0.13 22.31 0.29
C LEU A 67 1.28 23.32 0.31
N LEU A 68 1.96 23.50 -0.82
CA LEU A 68 2.97 24.52 -1.11
C LEU A 68 2.35 25.56 -2.03
#